data_AF-A0A8C0AH81-F1
#
_entry.id   AF-A0A8C0AH81-F1
#
_cell.length_a   1.000
_cell.length_b   1.000
_cell.length_c   1.000
_cell.angle_alpha   90.00
_cell.angle_beta   90.00
_cell.angle_gamma   90.00
#
_symmetry.space_group_name_H-M   'P 1'
#
loop_
_entity.id
_entity.type
_entity.pdbx_description
1 polymer ?
#
loop_
_entity_poly.entity_id
_entity_poly.type
_entity_poly.pdbx_seq_one_letter_code
_entity_poly.pdbx_strand_id
1 'polypeptide(L)'
;MLHKCSFLYKYYMNVTFTCRTQDTLAMITSSLQTSVAVFALIILHVSTLDTFKAAVYEHAVILPNDTETPVSPDEALFLMNKNIDILEKAIKQAAEQGAQIIVTPEDALYGWKFTRETIFPYLENIPDPQVNWIPCQEPHRFGHTPVQARLSCLAKNNSIYVVANMGDKKPCNSHNTTCPSNGHYQYNTNVVYDAKGKLVARYHKAVVSMHHTLPKSTIMIWKQSQERSSLQRWIPIPETPRPTHQP
;
A
#
# COMPACT_ATOMS: atom_id res chain seq x y z
N MET A 1 -41.65 -17.84 -17.75
CA MET A 1 -40.70 -16.72 -17.60
C MET A 1 -39.98 -16.90 -16.27
N LEU A 2 -38.67 -17.16 -16.33
CA LEU A 2 -37.81 -17.37 -15.17
C LEU A 2 -36.61 -16.44 -15.36
N HIS A 3 -36.46 -15.43 -14.50
CA HIS A 3 -35.21 -14.69 -14.36
C HIS A 3 -34.81 -14.59 -12.89
N LYS A 4 -33.57 -15.07 -12.67
CA LYS A 4 -32.82 -15.09 -11.42
C LYS A 4 -32.38 -13.67 -11.05
N CYS A 5 -32.32 -13.36 -9.76
CA CYS A 5 -31.34 -12.42 -9.22
C CYS A 5 -30.74 -12.99 -7.93
N SER A 6 -29.41 -13.05 -7.92
CA SER A 6 -28.56 -13.65 -6.90
C SER A 6 -28.39 -12.68 -5.72
N PHE A 7 -28.47 -13.19 -4.49
CA PHE A 7 -28.20 -12.43 -3.27
C PHE A 7 -26.70 -12.33 -2.99
N LEU A 8 -26.18 -11.10 -2.93
CA LEU A 8 -24.84 -10.76 -2.44
C LEU A 8 -24.84 -10.80 -0.90
N TYR A 9 -24.09 -11.73 -0.31
CA TYR A 9 -23.76 -11.70 1.11
C TYR A 9 -22.60 -10.72 1.35
N LYS A 10 -22.87 -9.66 2.11
CA LYS A 10 -21.92 -8.61 2.53
C LYS A 10 -21.58 -8.88 4.00
N TYR A 11 -20.42 -9.43 4.30
CA TYR A 11 -19.93 -9.54 5.69
C TYR A 11 -19.02 -8.35 6.00
N TYR A 12 -19.46 -7.47 6.90
CA TYR A 12 -18.66 -6.42 7.52
C TYR A 12 -18.33 -6.84 8.95
N MET A 13 -17.05 -6.88 9.30
CA MET A 13 -16.58 -7.04 10.68
C MET A 13 -16.25 -5.65 11.23
N ASN A 14 -17.08 -5.13 12.14
CA ASN A 14 -16.76 -3.96 12.95
C ASN A 14 -15.82 -4.40 14.08
N VAL A 15 -14.58 -3.93 14.06
CA VAL A 15 -13.66 -4.13 15.19
C VAL A 15 -13.39 -2.76 15.81
N THR A 16 -13.88 -2.56 17.04
CA THR A 16 -13.71 -1.34 17.83
C THR A 16 -12.57 -1.55 18.82
N PHE A 17 -11.54 -0.70 18.77
CA PHE A 17 -10.50 -0.66 19.81
C PHE A 17 -10.63 0.65 20.58
N THR A 18 -10.79 0.56 21.90
CA THR A 18 -10.77 1.72 22.81
C THR A 18 -9.40 1.80 23.49
N CYS A 19 -8.74 2.97 23.37
CA CYS A 19 -7.55 3.28 24.14
C CYS A 19 -7.89 4.46 25.06
N ARG A 20 -7.75 4.29 26.38
CA ARG A 20 -8.07 5.32 27.39
C ARG A 20 -6.77 5.96 27.86
N THR A 21 -6.60 7.26 27.64
CA THR A 21 -5.58 8.07 28.32
C THR A 21 -6.17 8.71 29.57
N GLN A 22 -5.35 8.82 30.62
CA GLN A 22 -5.74 9.31 31.93
C GLN A 22 -4.82 10.47 32.29
N ASP A 23 -5.32 11.71 32.21
CA ASP A 23 -4.56 12.90 32.56
C ASP A 23 -5.11 13.53 33.85
N THR A 24 -4.21 13.69 34.83
CA THR A 24 -4.44 14.34 36.12
C THR A 24 -4.37 15.87 36.00
N LEU A 25 -5.40 16.57 36.46
CA LEU A 25 -5.47 18.03 36.54
C LEU A 25 -4.76 18.55 37.80
N ALA A 26 -3.77 19.43 37.63
CA ALA A 26 -3.25 20.29 38.70
C ALA A 26 -3.81 21.71 38.52
N MET A 27 -4.52 22.20 39.55
CA MET A 27 -5.10 23.54 39.63
C MET A 27 -4.02 24.60 39.94
N ILE A 28 -3.89 25.62 39.10
CA ILE A 28 -3.24 26.89 39.46
C ILE A 28 -4.18 28.02 39.06
N THR A 29 -4.57 28.82 40.05
CA THR A 29 -5.49 29.96 39.95
C THR A 29 -4.79 31.25 39.50
N SER A 30 -5.57 32.11 38.83
CA SER A 30 -5.37 33.55 38.54
C SER A 30 -4.70 33.97 37.22
N SER A 31 -5.49 34.01 36.14
CA SER A 31 -5.47 35.00 35.02
C SER A 31 -6.45 34.51 33.92
N LEU A 32 -7.73 34.41 34.24
CA LEU A 32 -8.60 33.37 33.69
C LEU A 32 -9.51 33.74 32.48
N GLN A 33 -9.39 34.90 31.84
CA GLN A 33 -10.31 35.26 30.75
C GLN A 33 -9.67 35.33 29.35
N THR A 34 -8.44 35.83 29.21
CA THR A 34 -7.73 35.84 27.92
C THR A 34 -6.98 34.52 27.66
N SER A 35 -6.47 33.87 28.71
CA SER A 35 -5.74 32.61 28.60
C SER A 35 -6.67 31.44 28.21
N VAL A 36 -7.91 31.41 28.73
CA VAL A 36 -8.88 30.33 28.46
C VAL A 36 -9.32 30.30 26.99
N ALA A 37 -9.49 31.45 26.34
CA ALA A 37 -9.84 31.51 24.92
C ALA A 37 -8.69 31.01 24.03
N VAL A 38 -7.45 31.37 24.37
CA VAL A 38 -6.25 30.90 23.65
C VAL A 38 -6.04 29.40 23.85
N PHE A 39 -6.19 28.89 25.07
CA PHE A 39 -6.15 27.46 25.33
C PHE A 39 -7.30 26.70 24.66
N ALA A 40 -8.52 27.24 24.62
CA ALA A 40 -9.63 26.63 23.88
C ALA A 40 -9.36 26.58 22.36
N LEU A 41 -8.78 27.63 21.78
CA LEU A 41 -8.33 27.65 20.38
C LEU A 41 -7.21 26.64 20.10
N ILE A 42 -6.28 26.45 21.05
CA ILE A 42 -5.20 25.47 20.96
C ILE A 42 -5.73 24.04 21.13
N ILE A 43 -6.67 23.81 22.05
CA ILE A 43 -7.32 22.51 22.29
C ILE A 43 -8.16 22.08 21.06
N LEU A 44 -8.79 23.03 20.37
CA LEU A 44 -9.49 22.75 19.10
C LEU A 44 -8.55 22.38 17.94
N HIS A 45 -7.26 22.73 18.02
CA HIS A 45 -6.27 22.47 16.96
C HIS A 45 -5.51 21.15 17.10
N VAL A 46 -5.70 20.40 18.19
CA VAL A 46 -5.10 19.06 18.38
C VAL A 46 -6.21 18.02 18.40
N SER A 47 -7.00 17.99 17.32
CA SER A 47 -7.91 16.87 17.08
C SER A 47 -7.14 15.77 16.36
N THR A 48 -6.61 14.80 17.11
CA THR A 48 -6.20 13.53 16.50
C THR A 48 -7.45 12.80 16.02
N LEU A 49 -7.46 12.31 14.78
CA LEU A 49 -8.53 11.42 14.34
C LEU A 49 -8.41 10.10 15.11
N ASP A 50 -9.29 9.88 16.07
CA ASP A 50 -9.35 8.63 16.85
C ASP A 50 -9.75 7.42 16.00
N THR A 51 -10.32 7.67 14.82
CA THR A 51 -10.77 6.64 13.87
C THR A 51 -10.43 7.03 12.43
N PHE A 52 -10.24 6.03 11.57
CA PHE A 52 -10.11 6.22 10.12
C PHE A 52 -11.04 5.26 9.37
N LYS A 53 -11.43 5.66 8.16
CA LYS A 53 -12.16 4.79 7.24
C LYS A 53 -11.19 4.13 6.27
N ALA A 54 -11.21 2.81 6.22
CA ALA A 54 -10.40 2.01 5.31
C ALA A 54 -11.26 1.46 4.16
N ALA A 55 -10.63 1.27 2.99
CA ALA A 55 -11.19 0.54 1.87
C ALA A 55 -10.26 -0.59 1.44
N VAL A 56 -10.85 -1.68 0.95
CA VAL A 56 -10.14 -2.78 0.30
C VAL A 56 -10.85 -3.07 -1.01
N TYR A 57 -10.09 -3.36 -2.05
CA TYR A 57 -10.64 -3.70 -3.36
C TYR A 57 -10.25 -5.10 -3.78
N GLU A 58 -11.24 -5.94 -4.08
CA GLU A 58 -11.03 -7.23 -4.71
C GLU A 58 -10.99 -7.02 -6.23
N HIS A 59 -9.84 -7.28 -6.85
CA HIS A 59 -9.59 -6.99 -8.26
C HIS A 59 -9.66 -8.24 -9.12
N ALA A 60 -10.49 -8.22 -10.16
CA ALA A 60 -10.46 -9.20 -11.23
C ALA A 60 -9.34 -8.83 -12.22
N VAL A 61 -8.13 -9.33 -11.94
CA VAL A 61 -6.90 -8.96 -12.66
C VAL A 61 -6.99 -9.32 -14.15
N ILE A 62 -6.67 -8.35 -15.01
CA ILE A 62 -6.40 -8.61 -16.44
C ILE A 62 -5.02 -9.25 -16.51
N LEU A 63 -4.99 -10.55 -16.83
CA LEU A 63 -3.76 -11.33 -16.93
C LEU A 63 -3.07 -11.10 -18.28
N PRO A 64 -1.72 -11.19 -18.32
CA PRO A 64 -0.99 -11.28 -19.58
C PRO A 64 -1.35 -12.58 -20.31
N ASN A 65 -1.12 -12.60 -21.63
CA ASN A 65 -1.14 -13.85 -22.38
C ASN A 65 0.01 -14.76 -21.90
N ASP A 66 -0.22 -16.07 -21.92
CA ASP A 66 0.82 -17.05 -21.61
C ASP A 66 1.84 -17.06 -22.76
N THR A 67 3.01 -16.45 -22.55
CA THR A 67 4.13 -16.41 -23.52
C THR A 67 5.39 -16.99 -22.89
N GLU A 68 6.15 -17.76 -23.67
CA GLU A 68 7.45 -18.31 -23.23
C GLU A 68 8.55 -17.24 -23.25
N THR A 69 8.42 -16.24 -24.13
CA THR A 69 9.40 -15.15 -24.27
C THR A 69 8.95 -13.89 -23.55
N PRO A 70 9.88 -13.08 -23.01
CA PRO A 70 9.56 -11.77 -22.43
C PRO A 70 8.94 -10.84 -23.46
N VAL A 71 7.90 -10.10 -23.05
CA VAL A 71 7.31 -9.01 -23.83
C VAL A 71 8.21 -7.75 -23.79
N SER A 72 7.91 -6.76 -24.61
CA SER A 72 8.59 -5.46 -24.51
C SER A 72 8.16 -4.69 -23.25
N PRO A 73 9.00 -3.76 -22.73
CA PRO A 73 8.61 -2.89 -21.62
C PRO A 73 7.33 -2.08 -21.88
N ASP A 74 7.10 -1.64 -23.13
CA ASP A 74 5.91 -0.88 -23.51
C ASP A 74 4.64 -1.74 -23.45
N GLU A 75 4.70 -2.99 -23.90
CA GLU A 75 3.59 -3.94 -23.78
C GLU A 75 3.29 -4.29 -22.32
N ALA A 76 4.33 -4.49 -21.50
CA ALA A 76 4.19 -4.71 -20.07
C ALA A 76 3.52 -3.51 -19.38
N LEU A 77 3.98 -2.29 -19.68
CA LEU A 77 3.40 -1.06 -19.17
C LEU A 77 1.96 -0.85 -19.64
N PHE A 78 1.64 -1.18 -20.89
CA PHE A 78 0.29 -1.10 -21.43
C PHE A 78 -0.68 -2.02 -20.66
N LEU A 79 -0.28 -3.27 -20.37
CA LEU A 79 -1.09 -4.18 -19.56
C LEU A 79 -1.28 -3.66 -18.13
N MET A 80 -0.20 -3.21 -17.48
CA MET A 80 -0.28 -2.66 -16.13
C MET A 80 -1.21 -1.45 -16.08
N ASN A 81 -1.15 -0.58 -17.09
CA ASN A 81 -2.05 0.57 -17.18
C ASN A 81 -3.52 0.16 -17.30
N LYS A 82 -3.87 -0.89 -18.03
CA LYS A 82 -5.26 -1.40 -18.07
C LYS A 82 -5.75 -1.84 -16.69
N ASN A 83 -4.90 -2.51 -15.91
CA ASN A 83 -5.25 -2.87 -14.53
C ASN A 83 -5.38 -1.61 -13.66
N ILE A 84 -4.45 -0.66 -13.77
CA ILE A 84 -4.50 0.60 -13.03
C ILE A 84 -5.75 1.43 -13.39
N ASP A 85 -6.23 1.41 -14.63
CA ASP A 85 -7.48 2.08 -15.03
C ASP A 85 -8.70 1.58 -14.24
N ILE A 86 -8.71 0.29 -13.88
CA ILE A 86 -9.77 -0.31 -13.06
C ILE A 86 -9.57 0.06 -11.59
N LEU A 87 -8.34 -0.05 -11.08
CA LEU A 87 -8.01 0.33 -9.70
C LEU A 87 -8.27 1.82 -9.45
N GLU A 88 -8.03 2.69 -10.43
CA GLU A 88 -8.30 4.12 -10.38
C GLU A 88 -9.78 4.41 -10.07
N LYS A 89 -10.71 3.65 -10.66
CA LYS A 89 -12.15 3.79 -10.38
C LYS A 89 -12.45 3.43 -8.92
N ALA A 90 -11.86 2.35 -8.41
CA ALA A 90 -12.03 1.94 -7.02
C ALA A 90 -11.41 2.94 -6.03
N ILE A 91 -10.23 3.48 -6.34
CA ILE A 91 -9.54 4.51 -5.54
C ILE A 91 -10.40 5.79 -5.47
N LYS A 92 -10.90 6.27 -6.61
CA LYS A 92 -11.80 7.44 -6.67
C LYS A 92 -13.05 7.21 -5.83
N GLN A 93 -13.73 6.09 -6.02
CA GLN A 93 -14.94 5.76 -5.25
C GLN A 93 -14.68 5.65 -3.74
N ALA A 94 -13.55 5.07 -3.33
CA ALA A 94 -13.16 4.99 -1.93
C ALA A 94 -12.92 6.39 -1.34
N ALA A 95 -12.22 7.25 -2.06
CA ALA A 95 -11.98 8.63 -1.65
C ALA A 95 -13.29 9.45 -1.56
N GLU A 96 -14.20 9.31 -2.52
CA GLU A 96 -15.54 9.92 -2.50
C GLU A 96 -16.36 9.48 -1.27
N GLN A 97 -16.18 8.24 -0.82
CA GLN A 97 -16.80 7.72 0.41
C GLN A 97 -16.04 8.13 1.69
N GLY A 98 -14.99 8.94 1.59
CA GLY A 98 -14.19 9.43 2.70
C GLY A 98 -13.24 8.39 3.30
N ALA A 99 -12.85 7.37 2.54
CA ALA A 99 -11.76 6.48 2.96
C ALA A 99 -10.44 7.24 2.99
N GLN A 100 -9.64 7.03 4.02
CA GLN A 100 -8.32 7.63 4.19
C GLN A 100 -7.21 6.75 3.64
N ILE A 101 -7.49 5.46 3.46
CA ILE A 101 -6.59 4.47 2.88
C ILE A 101 -7.37 3.46 2.05
N ILE A 102 -6.80 3.05 0.93
CA ILE A 102 -7.27 1.93 0.12
C ILE A 102 -6.14 0.93 -0.13
N VAL A 103 -6.46 -0.35 0.04
CA VAL A 103 -5.53 -1.47 -0.23
C VAL A 103 -5.98 -2.22 -1.47
N THR A 104 -5.07 -2.38 -2.43
CA THR A 104 -5.25 -3.23 -3.62
C THR A 104 -4.54 -4.58 -3.46
N PRO A 105 -4.95 -5.63 -4.20
CA PRO A 105 -4.42 -6.98 -4.01
C PRO A 105 -2.94 -7.14 -4.41
N GLU A 106 -2.33 -8.23 -3.93
CA GLU A 106 -1.09 -8.76 -4.49
C GLU A 106 -1.26 -9.06 -6.00
N ASP A 107 -0.20 -8.85 -6.79
CA ASP A 107 -0.17 -9.13 -8.23
C ASP A 107 -1.23 -8.40 -9.06
N ALA A 108 -1.90 -7.39 -8.51
CA ALA A 108 -3.04 -6.72 -9.16
C ALA A 108 -2.69 -5.96 -10.45
N LEU A 109 -1.41 -5.64 -10.66
CA LEU A 109 -0.97 -4.87 -11.83
C LEU A 109 -0.64 -5.76 -13.03
N TYR A 110 -0.13 -6.97 -12.78
CA TYR A 110 0.48 -7.81 -13.83
C TYR A 110 0.17 -9.31 -13.73
N GLY A 111 -0.52 -9.78 -12.68
CA GLY A 111 -0.84 -11.19 -12.50
C GLY A 111 0.31 -12.04 -11.93
N TRP A 112 0.23 -13.36 -12.06
CA TRP A 112 1.07 -14.29 -11.28
C TRP A 112 1.68 -15.44 -12.10
N LYS A 113 1.66 -15.36 -13.43
CA LYS A 113 2.19 -16.40 -14.32
C LYS A 113 3.48 -15.92 -14.96
N PHE A 114 4.60 -16.08 -14.25
CA PHE A 114 5.89 -15.59 -14.72
C PHE A 114 7.06 -16.50 -14.39
N THR A 115 8.08 -16.43 -15.23
CA THR A 115 9.46 -16.82 -14.91
C THR A 115 10.26 -15.57 -14.53
N ARG A 116 11.54 -15.73 -14.15
CA ARG A 116 12.43 -14.59 -13.85
C ARG A 116 12.67 -13.70 -15.07
N GLU A 117 12.59 -14.25 -16.26
CA GLU A 117 12.82 -13.58 -17.52
C GLU A 117 11.55 -12.85 -17.97
N THR A 118 10.40 -13.52 -17.91
CA THR A 118 9.13 -12.95 -18.42
C THR A 118 8.56 -11.87 -17.52
N ILE A 119 8.86 -11.87 -16.21
CA ILE A 119 8.46 -10.77 -15.31
C ILE A 119 9.32 -9.52 -15.48
N PHE A 120 10.56 -9.64 -15.96
CA PHE A 120 11.52 -8.53 -15.94
C PHE A 120 11.03 -7.22 -16.59
N PRO A 121 10.29 -7.24 -17.72
CA PRO A 121 9.72 -6.04 -18.34
C PRO A 121 8.71 -5.29 -17.44
N TYR A 122 8.11 -5.95 -16.46
CA TYR A 122 7.12 -5.38 -15.52
C TYR A 122 7.76 -4.73 -14.28
N LEU A 123 9.08 -4.88 -14.10
CA LEU A 123 9.78 -4.45 -12.89
C LEU A 123 10.34 -3.03 -13.02
N GLU A 124 10.18 -2.24 -11.95
CA GLU A 124 10.83 -0.94 -11.78
C GLU A 124 11.85 -0.98 -10.64
N ASN A 125 12.81 -0.05 -10.62
CA ASN A 125 13.68 0.13 -9.46
C ASN A 125 12.98 1.06 -8.46
N ILE A 126 12.51 0.52 -7.35
CA ILE A 126 11.78 1.28 -6.32
C ILE A 126 12.77 1.76 -5.26
N PRO A 127 12.99 3.08 -5.06
CA PRO A 127 13.98 3.56 -4.09
C PRO A 127 13.55 3.29 -2.65
N ASP A 128 14.48 3.49 -1.71
CA ASP A 128 14.13 3.50 -0.28
C ASP A 128 13.26 4.74 0.04
N PRO A 129 12.15 4.62 0.80
CA PRO A 129 11.30 5.77 1.14
C PRO A 129 12.03 6.95 1.81
N GLN A 130 13.21 6.73 2.41
CA GLN A 130 14.05 7.79 2.99
C GLN A 130 14.51 8.84 1.97
N VAL A 131 14.48 8.54 0.67
CA VAL A 131 14.84 9.52 -0.37
C VAL A 131 13.86 10.69 -0.49
N ASN A 132 12.73 10.65 0.23
CA ASN A 132 11.71 11.70 0.27
C ASN A 132 11.27 12.13 -1.14
N TRP A 133 10.55 11.23 -1.83
CA TRP A 133 10.19 11.40 -3.23
C TRP A 133 8.68 11.34 -3.44
N ILE A 134 8.18 12.27 -4.26
CA ILE A 134 6.81 12.30 -4.76
C ILE A 134 6.89 12.04 -6.27
N PRO A 135 6.73 10.79 -6.74
CA PRO A 135 6.82 10.45 -8.16
C PRO A 135 5.91 11.28 -9.06
N CYS A 136 4.72 11.67 -8.58
CA CYS A 136 3.80 12.52 -9.35
C CYS A 136 4.33 13.94 -9.62
N GLN A 137 5.26 14.43 -8.80
CA GLN A 137 5.87 15.75 -8.97
C GLN A 137 7.24 15.67 -9.64
N GLU A 138 7.99 14.61 -9.36
CA GLU A 138 9.36 14.43 -9.85
C GLU A 138 9.51 13.08 -10.61
N PRO A 139 8.76 12.85 -11.71
CA PRO A 139 8.66 11.53 -12.34
C PRO A 139 9.97 11.03 -12.95
N HIS A 140 10.93 11.92 -13.20
CA HIS A 140 12.21 11.60 -13.85
C HIS A 140 13.39 11.47 -12.88
N ARG A 141 13.17 11.67 -11.56
CA ARG A 141 14.26 11.70 -10.56
C ARG A 141 15.01 10.38 -10.45
N PHE A 142 14.33 9.25 -10.64
CA PHE A 142 14.92 7.91 -10.54
C PHE A 142 14.83 7.12 -11.87
N GLY A 143 14.90 7.83 -12.99
CA GLY A 143 14.86 7.24 -14.33
C GLY A 143 13.43 6.98 -14.82
N HIS A 144 13.21 5.83 -15.45
CA HIS A 144 11.91 5.46 -16.01
C HIS A 144 11.07 4.68 -14.98
N THR A 145 10.18 5.40 -14.28
CA THR A 145 9.30 4.84 -13.24
C THR A 145 7.81 5.21 -13.44
N PRO A 146 7.22 4.90 -14.61
CA PRO A 146 5.85 5.32 -14.95
C PRO A 146 4.77 4.74 -14.03
N VAL A 147 4.92 3.51 -13.53
CA VAL A 147 3.95 2.88 -12.63
C VAL A 147 3.96 3.58 -11.26
N GLN A 148 5.14 3.86 -10.71
CA GLN A 148 5.27 4.61 -9.46
C GLN A 148 4.71 6.03 -9.60
N ALA A 149 4.99 6.71 -10.73
CA ALA A 149 4.43 8.04 -11.04
C ALA A 149 2.90 8.01 -11.06
N ARG A 150 2.30 7.02 -11.73
CA ARG A 150 0.86 6.89 -11.85
C ARG A 150 0.19 6.60 -10.50
N LEU A 151 0.71 5.66 -9.72
CA LEU A 151 0.18 5.33 -8.38
C LEU A 151 0.30 6.51 -7.42
N SER A 152 1.44 7.22 -7.44
CA SER A 152 1.65 8.46 -6.69
C SER A 152 0.62 9.53 -7.05
N CYS A 153 0.34 9.72 -8.34
CA CYS A 153 -0.68 10.68 -8.78
C CYS A 153 -2.09 10.26 -8.38
N LEU A 154 -2.42 8.98 -8.39
CA LEU A 154 -3.72 8.49 -7.91
C LEU A 154 -3.90 8.78 -6.43
N ALA A 155 -2.87 8.57 -5.61
CA ALA A 155 -2.92 8.90 -4.19
C ALA A 155 -3.09 10.42 -3.97
N LYS A 156 -2.24 11.22 -4.63
CA LYS A 156 -2.25 12.69 -4.53
C LYS A 156 -3.58 13.31 -4.98
N ASN A 157 -4.06 12.93 -6.16
CA ASN A 157 -5.24 13.55 -6.78
C ASN A 157 -6.53 13.23 -6.02
N ASN A 158 -6.56 12.11 -5.29
CA ASN A 158 -7.71 11.69 -4.49
C ASN A 158 -7.50 11.93 -2.98
N SER A 159 -6.36 12.51 -2.57
CA SER A 159 -6.03 12.76 -1.16
C SER A 159 -6.21 11.53 -0.26
N ILE A 160 -5.79 10.36 -0.75
CA ILE A 160 -5.98 9.06 -0.09
C ILE A 160 -4.66 8.29 -0.07
N TYR A 161 -4.39 7.54 0.99
CA TYR A 161 -3.27 6.59 1.00
C TYR A 161 -3.58 5.42 0.06
N VAL A 162 -2.64 5.10 -0.83
CA VAL A 162 -2.77 3.97 -1.75
C VAL A 162 -1.71 2.93 -1.40
N VAL A 163 -2.16 1.74 -1.00
CA VAL A 163 -1.32 0.55 -0.84
C VAL A 163 -1.47 -0.31 -2.09
N ALA A 164 -0.36 -0.61 -2.75
CA ALA A 164 -0.33 -1.43 -3.95
C ALA A 164 0.83 -2.43 -3.91
N ASN A 165 0.70 -3.51 -4.67
CA ASN A 165 1.77 -4.47 -4.92
C ASN A 165 2.34 -4.29 -6.32
N MET A 166 3.67 -4.26 -6.43
CA MET A 166 4.39 -4.15 -7.69
C MET A 166 5.71 -4.95 -7.65
N GLY A 167 6.37 -5.07 -8.79
CA GLY A 167 7.64 -5.78 -8.91
C GLY A 167 8.81 -4.81 -8.78
N ASP A 168 9.77 -5.12 -7.92
CA ASP A 168 11.01 -4.35 -7.76
C ASP A 168 12.18 -5.08 -8.40
N LYS A 169 13.06 -4.34 -9.09
CA LYS A 169 14.36 -4.82 -9.53
C LYS A 169 15.48 -4.04 -8.87
N LYS A 170 16.51 -4.74 -8.40
CA LYS A 170 17.71 -4.15 -7.80
C LYS A 170 18.95 -4.63 -8.53
N PRO A 171 19.69 -3.74 -9.23
CA PRO A 171 20.95 -4.13 -9.84
C PRO A 171 21.94 -4.56 -8.75
N CYS A 172 22.73 -5.58 -9.05
CA CYS A 172 23.81 -6.05 -8.20
C CYS A 172 25.05 -6.36 -9.04
N ASN A 173 26.22 -6.27 -8.41
CA ASN A 173 27.47 -6.62 -9.07
C ASN A 173 27.57 -8.16 -9.15
N SER A 174 27.73 -8.68 -10.36
CA SER A 174 27.86 -10.13 -10.61
C SER A 174 29.11 -10.75 -9.98
N HIS A 175 30.09 -9.94 -9.57
CA HIS A 175 31.24 -10.38 -8.79
C HIS A 175 30.90 -10.74 -7.33
N ASN A 176 29.69 -10.42 -6.85
CA ASN A 176 29.22 -10.85 -5.54
C ASN A 176 28.56 -12.24 -5.66
N THR A 177 28.97 -13.19 -4.80
CA THR A 177 28.47 -14.57 -4.79
C THR A 177 26.97 -14.70 -4.55
N THR A 178 26.30 -13.68 -4.00
CA THR A 178 24.83 -13.69 -3.79
C THR A 178 24.04 -13.08 -4.95
N CYS A 179 24.71 -12.37 -5.88
CA CYS A 179 24.04 -11.75 -7.01
C CYS A 179 23.66 -12.81 -8.05
N PRO A 180 22.40 -12.85 -8.51
CA PRO A 180 22.00 -13.74 -9.59
C PRO A 180 22.84 -13.51 -10.86
N SER A 181 23.01 -14.55 -11.68
CA SER A 181 23.83 -14.50 -12.90
C SER A 181 23.38 -13.41 -13.90
N ASN A 182 22.10 -13.03 -13.87
CA ASN A 182 21.55 -11.95 -14.69
C ASN A 182 21.75 -10.55 -14.08
N GLY A 183 22.54 -10.41 -13.01
CA GLY A 183 22.99 -9.14 -12.45
C GLY A 183 21.93 -8.36 -11.65
N HIS A 184 20.78 -8.97 -11.33
CA HIS A 184 19.67 -8.26 -10.69
C HIS A 184 18.90 -9.16 -9.72
N TYR A 185 18.56 -8.60 -8.56
CA TYR A 185 17.51 -9.14 -7.70
C TYR A 185 16.14 -8.70 -8.20
N GLN A 186 15.14 -9.55 -7.99
CA GLN A 186 13.74 -9.30 -8.34
C GLN A 186 12.87 -9.64 -7.13
N TYR A 187 11.96 -8.75 -6.76
CA TYR A 187 11.16 -8.89 -5.54
C TYR A 187 9.68 -8.58 -5.80
N ASN A 188 8.81 -9.41 -5.22
CA ASN A 188 7.43 -9.02 -4.96
C ASN A 188 7.43 -7.94 -3.88
N THR A 189 6.80 -6.80 -4.17
CA THR A 189 7.00 -5.59 -3.38
C THR A 189 5.70 -4.83 -3.12
N ASN A 190 5.36 -4.65 -1.84
CA ASN A 190 4.33 -3.70 -1.46
C ASN A 190 4.92 -2.29 -1.39
N VAL A 191 4.18 -1.32 -1.93
CA VAL A 191 4.48 0.12 -1.86
C VAL A 191 3.30 0.88 -1.27
N VAL A 192 3.60 1.96 -0.56
CA VAL A 192 2.57 2.85 0.00
C VAL A 192 2.86 4.28 -0.43
N TYR A 193 1.87 4.92 -1.04
CA TYR A 193 1.87 6.35 -1.33
C TYR A 193 0.93 7.04 -0.35
N ASP A 194 1.40 8.12 0.28
CA ASP A 194 0.56 8.94 1.15
C ASP A 194 -0.43 9.80 0.34
N ALA A 195 -1.33 10.49 1.04
CA ALA A 195 -2.32 11.38 0.43
C ALA A 195 -1.72 12.56 -0.38
N LYS A 196 -0.41 12.84 -0.28
CA LYS A 196 0.31 13.83 -1.11
C LYS A 196 1.02 13.18 -2.31
N GLY A 197 0.96 11.85 -2.41
CA GLY A 197 1.64 11.04 -3.42
C GLY A 197 3.08 10.68 -3.06
N LYS A 198 3.54 10.92 -1.82
CA LYS A 198 4.92 10.58 -1.42
C LYS A 198 5.04 9.08 -1.19
N LEU A 199 6.12 8.47 -1.68
CA LEU A 199 6.47 7.09 -1.32
C LEU A 199 6.88 7.05 0.16
N VAL A 200 6.08 6.39 1.01
CA VAL A 200 6.28 6.34 2.47
C VAL A 200 6.64 4.96 3.00
N ALA A 201 6.39 3.90 2.22
CA ALA A 201 6.83 2.55 2.56
C ALA A 201 7.14 1.71 1.32
N ARG A 202 8.12 0.81 1.47
CA ARG A 202 8.46 -0.26 0.54
C ARG A 202 8.74 -1.53 1.35
N TYR A 203 8.11 -2.63 0.99
CA TYR A 203 8.30 -3.92 1.65
C TYR A 203 8.48 -5.03 0.63
N HIS A 204 9.59 -5.76 0.70
CA HIS A 204 9.84 -6.96 -0.10
C HIS A 204 9.27 -8.19 0.63
N LYS A 205 8.49 -9.02 -0.08
CA LYS A 205 7.92 -10.25 0.49
C LYS A 205 9.04 -11.18 0.97
N ALA A 206 9.07 -11.46 2.27
CA ALA A 206 10.11 -12.29 2.89
C ALA A 206 9.98 -13.79 2.56
N VAL A 207 8.74 -14.30 2.46
CA VAL A 207 8.45 -15.71 2.19
C VAL A 207 7.72 -15.82 0.86
N VAL A 208 8.35 -16.47 -0.12
CA VAL A 208 7.73 -16.74 -1.42
C VAL A 208 6.83 -17.96 -1.28
N SER A 209 5.58 -17.82 -1.69
CA SER A 209 4.63 -18.93 -1.69
C SER A 209 5.07 -19.96 -2.73
N MET A 210 5.37 -21.19 -2.30
CA MET A 210 5.45 -22.33 -3.22
C MET A 210 4.05 -22.56 -3.81
N HIS A 211 3.97 -22.77 -5.12
CA HIS A 211 2.73 -23.15 -5.80
C HIS A 211 2.11 -24.37 -5.11
N HIS A 212 1.10 -24.14 -4.26
CA HIS A 212 -0.11 -24.95 -4.04
C HIS A 212 -0.91 -24.30 -2.87
N THR A 213 -2.09 -23.76 -3.20
CA THR A 213 -3.24 -23.64 -2.26
C THR A 213 -3.09 -22.82 -0.97
N LEU A 214 -2.44 -21.64 -1.00
CA LEU A 214 -2.71 -20.61 0.02
C LEU A 214 -3.51 -19.46 -0.59
N PRO A 215 -4.53 -18.92 0.11
CA PRO A 215 -5.21 -17.72 -0.35
C PRO A 215 -4.17 -16.59 -0.45
N LYS A 216 -4.02 -16.03 -1.65
CA LYS A 216 -3.04 -15.00 -2.02
C LYS A 216 -3.30 -13.62 -1.37
N SER A 217 -4.04 -13.59 -0.27
CA SER A 217 -4.37 -12.40 0.48
C SER A 217 -3.64 -12.42 1.83
N THR A 218 -2.32 -12.19 1.80
CA THR A 218 -1.65 -11.75 3.03
C THR A 218 -2.06 -10.29 3.25
N ILE A 219 -3.13 -10.09 4.02
CA ILE A 219 -3.49 -8.78 4.55
C ILE A 219 -2.37 -8.40 5.52
N MET A 220 -1.46 -7.53 5.09
CA MET A 220 -0.54 -6.88 6.02
C MET A 220 -1.37 -5.94 6.89
N ILE A 221 -1.65 -6.36 8.12
CA ILE A 221 -2.23 -5.49 9.15
C ILE A 221 -1.12 -4.56 9.59
N TRP A 222 -1.21 -3.30 9.18
CA TRP A 222 -0.27 -2.27 9.59
C TRP A 222 -0.78 -1.57 10.84
N LYS A 223 0.06 -1.47 11.89
CA LYS A 223 -0.19 -0.61 13.04
C LYS A 223 0.57 0.70 12.86
N GLN A 224 -0.13 1.83 12.96
CA GLN A 224 0.51 3.13 13.06
C GLN A 224 1.16 3.23 14.46
N SER A 225 2.49 3.20 14.53
CA SER A 225 3.21 3.44 15.79
C SER A 225 3.45 4.94 15.93
N GLN A 226 2.83 5.57 16.93
CA GLN A 226 3.30 6.88 17.40
C GLN A 226 4.49 6.67 18.32
N GLU A 227 5.70 6.65 17.75
CA GLU A 227 6.90 6.92 18.56
C GLU A 227 7.04 8.43 18.73
N ARG A 228 7.56 8.87 19.88
CA ARG A 228 7.56 10.25 20.41
C ARG A 228 8.45 11.24 19.62
N SER A 229 8.74 10.95 18.36
CA SER A 229 9.45 11.79 17.39
C SER A 229 8.62 11.84 16.12
N SER A 230 8.60 12.97 15.43
CA SER A 230 7.76 13.33 14.27
C SER A 230 7.90 12.46 12.99
N LEU A 231 8.14 11.16 13.12
CA LEU A 231 8.26 10.17 12.06
C LEU A 231 7.17 9.10 12.24
N GLN A 232 6.14 9.18 11.41
CA GLN A 232 5.16 8.09 11.28
C GLN A 232 5.87 6.88 10.65
N ARG A 233 6.04 5.80 11.42
CA ARG A 233 6.65 4.54 10.97
C ARG A 233 5.59 3.45 10.88
N TRP A 234 5.43 2.87 9.69
CA TRP A 234 4.61 1.70 9.47
C TRP A 234 5.46 0.45 9.71
N ILE A 235 5.03 -0.40 10.65
CA ILE A 235 5.75 -1.62 11.02
C ILE A 235 4.89 -2.83 10.63
N PRO A 236 5.43 -3.81 9.88
CA PRO A 236 4.70 -5.04 9.57
C PRO A 236 4.58 -5.90 10.85
N ILE A 237 3.39 -6.44 11.10
CA ILE A 237 3.16 -7.35 12.23
C ILE A 237 3.59 -8.77 11.81
N PRO A 238 4.54 -9.42 12.52
CA PRO A 238 4.89 -10.80 12.24
C PRO A 238 3.73 -11.75 12.59
N GLU A 239 3.55 -12.81 11.80
CA GLU A 239 2.54 -13.85 12.07
C GLU A 239 2.80 -14.54 13.41
N THR A 240 1.76 -14.65 14.24
CA THR A 240 1.75 -15.59 15.36
C THR A 240 1.33 -16.97 14.82
N PRO A 241 2.05 -18.06 15.14
CA PRO A 241 1.64 -19.39 14.71
C PRO A 241 0.26 -19.72 15.28
N ARG A 242 -0.68 -20.12 14.41
CA ARG A 242 -1.97 -20.66 14.86
C ARG A 242 -1.73 -22.03 15.52
N PRO A 243 -2.43 -22.37 16.62
CA PRO A 243 -2.33 -23.70 17.20
C PRO A 243 -2.84 -24.72 16.19
N THR A 244 -2.04 -25.76 15.97
CA THR A 244 -2.43 -26.93 15.16
C THR A 244 -3.56 -27.65 15.90
N HIS A 245 -4.79 -27.53 15.42
CA HIS A 245 -5.80 -28.55 15.68
C HIS A 245 -5.53 -29.71 14.73
N GLN A 246 -4.91 -30.76 15.25
CA GLN A 246 -4.96 -32.08 14.63
C GLN A 246 -6.33 -32.72 14.93
N PRO A 247 -6.93 -33.45 13.98
CA PRO A 247 -8.07 -34.31 14.25
C PRO A 247 -7.69 -35.50 15.15
#